data_AF-V8PGT0-F1
#
_entry.id   AF-V8PGT0-F1
#
_cell.length_a   1.000
_cell.length_b   1.000
_cell.length_c   1.000
_cell.angle_alpha   90.00
_cell.angle_beta   90.00
_cell.angle_gamma   90.00
#
_symmetry.space_group_name_H-M   'P 1'
#
loop_
_entity.id
_entity.type
_entity.pdbx_description
1 polymer ?
#
loop_
_entity_poly.entity_id
_entity_poly.type
_entity_poly.pdbx_seq_one_letter_code
_entity_poly.pdbx_strand_id
1 'polypeptide(L)' 'MLPYKIVKHDQHHLRGGYFLVDFDSAPKIITNLLDHLKRDIDIIRSSVLRHRIEQTEECIGIIPVNYIEELQEKKKKKK' A
#
# COMPACT_ATOMS: atom_id res chain seq x y z
N MET A 1 -1.37 -12.96 17.95
CA MET A 1 -0.34 -12.12 18.60
C MET A 1 0.09 -11.05 17.62
N LEU A 2 0.54 -9.88 18.10
CA LEU A 2 1.07 -8.84 17.22
C LEU A 2 2.54 -9.13 16.88
N PRO A 3 3.03 -8.74 15.69
CA PRO A 3 4.42 -8.95 15.29
C PRO A 3 5.43 -8.11 16.10
N TYR A 4 4.97 -7.03 16.73
CA TYR A 4 5.76 -6.19 17.63
C TYR A 4 4.84 -5.46 18.62
N LYS A 5 5.43 -4.91 19.69
CA LYS A 5 4.74 -4.13 20.72
C LYS A 5 4.20 -2.82 20.13
N ILE A 6 2.90 -2.56 20.30
CA ILE A 6 2.27 -1.29 19.94
C ILE A 6 1.99 -0.50 21.21
N VAL A 7 2.37 0.77 21.24
CA VAL A 7 2.05 1.70 22.33
C VAL A 7 1.06 2.73 21.82
N LYS A 8 -0.12 2.77 22.42
CA LYS A 8 -1.23 3.61 21.96
C LYS A 8 -2.19 3.82 23.14
N HIS A 9 -2.75 5.02 23.27
CA HIS A 9 -3.64 5.40 24.39
C HIS A 9 -3.06 5.05 25.77
N ASP A 10 -1.76 5.30 25.97
CA ASP A 10 -1.01 4.97 27.20
C ASP A 10 -1.04 3.49 27.63
N GLN A 11 -1.38 2.60 26.70
CA GLN A 11 -1.36 1.16 26.88
C GLN A 11 -0.33 0.47 25.99
N HIS A 12 0.10 -0.69 26.45
CA HIS A 12 1.09 -1.54 25.80
C HIS A 12 0.42 -2.82 25.27
N HIS A 13 0.28 -2.94 23.95
CA HIS A 13 -0.41 -4.05 23.32
C HIS A 13 0.57 -5.05 22.72
N LEU A 14 0.43 -6.33 23.10
CA LEU A 14 1.15 -7.48 22.54
C LEU A 14 0.23 -8.44 21.76
N ARG A 15 -1.09 -8.26 21.92
CA ARG A 15 -2.15 -9.00 21.25
C ARG A 15 -3.18 -8.01 20.73
N GLY A 16 -3.85 -8.37 19.66
CA GLY A 16 -4.89 -7.57 19.01
C GLY A 16 -5.60 -8.41 17.94
N GLY A 17 -6.83 -8.03 17.64
CA GLY A 17 -7.60 -8.60 16.53
C GLY A 17 -7.32 -7.84 15.23
N TYR A 18 -7.35 -8.56 14.11
CA TYR A 18 -7.28 -7.97 12.78
C TYR A 18 -8.66 -8.10 12.15
N PHE A 19 -9.17 -6.98 11.63
CA PHE A 19 -10.47 -6.93 10.97
C PHE A 19 -10.29 -6.27 9.61
N LEU A 20 -11.00 -6.79 8.61
CA LEU A 20 -11.12 -6.21 7.29
C LEU A 20 -12.57 -5.80 7.11
N VAL A 21 -12.78 -4.57 6.63
CA VAL A 21 -14.10 -4.02 6.34
C VAL A 21 -14.01 -3.39 4.96
N ASP A 22 -14.69 -4.01 4.00
CA ASP A 22 -14.86 -3.44 2.67
C ASP A 22 -16.10 -2.53 2.66
N PHE A 23 -15.95 -1.33 2.11
CA PHE A 23 -17.02 -0.35 2.02
C PHE A 23 -16.79 0.60 0.86
N ASP A 24 -17.89 1.09 0.27
CA ASP A 24 -17.87 2.15 -0.71
C ASP A 24 -18.15 3.50 -0.04
N SER A 25 -17.33 4.51 -0.35
CA SER A 25 -17.53 5.86 0.18
C SER A 25 -16.94 6.95 -0.72
N ALA A 26 -17.38 8.18 -0.50
CA ALA A 26 -16.74 9.34 -1.10
C ALA A 26 -15.35 9.58 -0.49
N PRO A 27 -14.31 9.93 -1.29
CA PRO A 27 -12.95 10.13 -0.78
C PRO A 27 -12.83 11.17 0.34
N LYS A 28 -13.72 12.17 0.34
CA LYS A 28 -13.77 13.24 1.35
C LYS A 28 -14.11 12.74 2.76
N ILE A 29 -14.79 11.59 2.89
CA ILE A 29 -15.21 11.05 4.19
C ILE A 29 -14.05 10.35 4.91
N ILE A 30 -13.04 9.89 4.15
CA ILE A 30 -11.91 9.10 4.67
C ILE A 30 -11.16 9.86 5.77
N THR A 31 -10.95 11.17 5.62
CA THR A 31 -10.26 11.99 6.63
C THR A 31 -11.04 12.00 7.95
N ASN A 32 -12.35 12.26 7.89
CA ASN A 32 -13.20 12.31 9.07
C ASN A 32 -13.32 10.93 9.74
N LEU A 33 -13.39 9.86 8.94
CA LEU A 33 -13.40 8.50 9.44
C LEU A 33 -12.10 8.17 10.19
N LEU A 34 -10.94 8.47 9.61
CA LEU A 34 -9.64 8.25 10.26
C LEU A 34 -9.50 9.05 11.56
N ASP A 35 -9.98 10.30 11.59
CA ASP A 35 -9.99 11.12 12.80
C ASP A 35 -10.92 10.59 13.89
N HIS A 36 -12.02 9.93 13.51
CA HIS A 36 -12.87 9.23 14.45
C HIS A 36 -12.17 8.00 15.04
N LEU A 37 -11.62 7.13 14.19
CA LEU A 37 -10.92 5.90 14.60
C LEU A 37 -9.67 6.18 15.43
N LYS A 38 -9.00 7.32 15.21
CA LYS A 38 -7.80 7.71 15.97
C LYS A 38 -8.10 8.04 17.43
N ARG A 39 -9.33 8.46 17.73
CA ARG A 39 -9.80 8.85 19.07
C ARG A 39 -10.37 7.67 19.87
N ASP A 40 -10.72 6.59 19.18
CA ASP A 40 -11.23 5.37 19.80
C ASP A 40 -10.10 4.62 20.53
N ILE A 41 -10.28 4.39 21.83
CA ILE A 41 -9.28 3.76 22.70
C ILE A 41 -9.11 2.26 22.43
N ASP A 42 -10.12 1.61 21.87
CA ASP A 42 -10.06 0.19 21.55
C ASP A 42 -9.27 -0.06 20.26
N ILE A 43 -9.09 0.98 19.43
CA ILE A 43 -8.41 0.90 18.15
C ILE A 43 -6.93 1.26 18.31
N ILE A 44 -6.10 0.23 18.34
CA ILE A 44 -4.64 0.38 18.50
C ILE A 44 -3.93 0.80 17.19
N ARG A 45 -4.55 0.53 16.03
CA ARG A 45 -4.07 0.91 14.70
C ARG A 45 -5.20 0.83 13.68
N SER A 46 -5.40 1.89 12.90
CA SER A 46 -6.32 1.92 11.76
C SER A 46 -5.61 2.33 10.47
N SER A 47 -6.14 1.88 9.34
CA SER A 47 -5.72 2.29 8.00
C SER A 47 -6.87 2.08 7.03
N VAL A 48 -6.98 2.96 6.02
CA VAL A 48 -7.92 2.80 4.91
C VAL A 48 -7.08 2.71 3.65
N LEU A 49 -7.27 1.63 2.90
CA LEU A 49 -6.57 1.35 1.66
C LEU A 49 -7.59 1.25 0.54
N ARG A 50 -7.20 1.67 -0.68
CA ARG A 50 -8.02 1.39 -1.84
C ARG A 50 -8.01 -0.12 -2.08
N HIS A 51 -9.18 -0.73 -2.09
CA HIS A 51 -9.34 -2.12 -2.45
C HIS A 51 -8.85 -2.31 -3.90
N ARG A 52 -7.72 -2.99 -4.08
CA ARG A 52 -7.20 -3.37 -5.39
C ARG A 52 -7.76 -4.74 -5.72
N ILE A 53 -8.80 -4.77 -6.54
CA ILE A 53 -9.12 -5.99 -7.28
C ILE A 53 -7.96 -6.17 -8.24
N GLU A 54 -7.19 -7.24 -8.07
CA GLU A 54 -5.99 -7.50 -8.89
C GLU A 54 -6.41 -7.53 -10.38
N GLN A 55 -6.01 -6.51 -11.14
CA GLN A 55 -5.91 -6.63 -12.58
C GLN A 55 -4.63 -7.39 -12.83
N THR A 56 -4.74 -8.71 -12.92
CA THR A 56 -3.62 -9.57 -13.28
C THR A 56 -3.32 -9.32 -14.75
N GLU A 57 -2.36 -8.44 -15.02
CA GLU A 57 -1.73 -8.36 -16.35
C GLU A 57 -0.79 -9.55 -16.51
N GLU A 58 -0.82 -10.17 -17.69
CA GLU A 58 0.03 -11.32 -17.98
C GLU A 58 1.49 -10.85 -18.13
N CYS A 59 2.36 -11.34 -17.25
CA CYS A 59 3.79 -11.01 -17.29
C CYS A 59 4.49 -11.92 -18.30
N ILE A 60 4.94 -11.36 -19.42
CA ILE A 60 5.67 -12.06 -20.48
C ILE A 60 7.12 -12.45 -20.10
N GLY A 61 7.55 -12.15 -18.87
CA GLY A 61 8.88 -12.45 -18.36
C GLY A 61 9.93 -11.37 -18.70
N ILE A 62 11.20 -11.69 -18.43
CA ILE A 62 12.31 -10.76 -18.68
C ILE A 62 12.56 -10.69 -20.19
N ILE A 63 12.32 -9.51 -20.77
CA ILE A 63 12.62 -9.25 -22.18
C ILE A 63 14.13 -8.97 -22.28
N PRO A 64 14.89 -9.73 -23.09
CA PRO A 64 16.30 -9.46 -23.29
C PRO A 64 16.50 -8.11 -24.00
N VAL A 65 17.33 -7.25 -23.43
CA VAL A 65 17.65 -5.94 -24.02
C VAL A 65 18.68 -6.12 -25.13
N ASN A 66 18.41 -5.58 -26.32
CA ASN A 66 19.36 -5.60 -27.43
C ASN A 66 20.36 -4.42 -27.31
N TYR A 67 21.48 -4.66 -26.62
CA TYR A 67 22.54 -3.67 -26.44
C TYR A 67 23.13 -3.14 -27.76
N ILE A 68 23.08 -3.93 -28.84
CA ILE A 68 23.66 -3.53 -30.13
C ILE A 68 22.87 -2.38 -30.76
N GLU A 69 21.54 -2.43 -30.68
CA GLU A 69 20.65 -1.39 -31.22
C GLU A 69 20.78 -0.08 -30.42
N GLU A 70 20.81 -0.16 -29.09
CA GLU A 70 21.01 1.02 -28.23
C GLU A 70 22.36 1.71 -28.50
N LEU A 71 23.42 0.94 -28.72
CA LEU A 71 24.74 1.47 -29.05
C LEU A 71 24.77 2.11 -30.45
N GLN A 72 24.03 1.55 -31.42
CA GLN A 72 23.91 2.11 -32.76
C GLN A 72 23.11 3.42 -32.77
N GLU A 73 22.03 3.52 -31.99
CA GLU A 73 21.29 4.77 -31.84
C GLU A 73 22.11 5.88 -31.18
N LYS A 74 22.88 5.54 -30.15
CA LYS A 74 23.81 6.48 -29.49
C LYS A 74 24.91 6.98 -30.44
N LYS A 75 25.33 6.16 -31.40
CA LYS A 75 26.27 6.56 -32.46
C LYS A 75 25.62 7.47 -33.50
N LYS A 76 24.37 7.22 -33.89
CA LYS A 76 23.61 8.08 -34.84
C LYS A 76 23.29 9.46 -34.26
N LYS A 77 22.99 9.57 -32.97
CA LYS A 77 22.73 10.84 -32.27
C LYS A 77 23.97 11.72 -32.05
N LYS A 78 25.18 11.17 -32.22
CA LYS A 78 26.45 11.89 -32.11
C LYS A 78 27.00 12.40 -33.45
N LYS A 79 26.29 12.15 -34.55
CA LYS A 79 26.70 12.52 -35.90
C LYS A 79 25.84 13.66 -36.44
#